data_AF-A0A8H8UAY1-F1
#
_entry.id   AF-A0A8H8UAY1-F1
#
_cell.length_a   1.000
_cell.length_b   1.000
_cell.length_c   1.000
_cell.angle_alpha   90.00
_cell.angle_beta   90.00
_cell.angle_gamma   90.00
#
_symmetry.space_group_name_H-M   'P 1'
#
loop_
_entity.id
_entity.type
_entity.pdbx_description
1 polymer ?
#
loop_
_entity_poly.entity_id
_entity_poly.type
_entity_poly.pdbx_seq_one_letter_code
_entity_poly.pdbx_strand_id
1 'polypeptide(L)'
;MALQPRAGNDALNVNPNMFNYYRSSDINITTHGSDWYWAVTAVMAAATIAFIATSFTVSRERRIFHYITAAITMTATIAYFTMASNLGYTPIAVEFQRSSPKVAGITREIFYVRYIDWFVTTPLLLLDLLLTAGMPWPTILYTIFLDEVMVITGLVGALVASSYKWGYFVIAMLALMGIAYNVVIVGLAHSRALGSTVNRTFMICGVWTIFLWFVYPIAWGLSEGGNIIAPDSEAVFYGVLDILAKPVFGAMLIIGHRNIDPATLGLHVRDYQTPPYNNAHANGRHIGSETEKDGVPAHNNHGVLQGSGSDANATTGIVGTHANQSAVGQTV
;
A
#
# COMPACT_ATOMS: atom_id res chain seq x y z
N MET A 1 32.37 -0.53 51.56
CA MET A 1 31.02 -1.05 51.24
C MET A 1 30.51 -0.23 50.07
N ALA A 2 30.69 -0.70 48.84
CA ALA A 2 30.25 0.02 47.65
C ALA A 2 28.72 -0.10 47.55
N LEU A 3 28.03 1.04 47.52
CA LEU A 3 26.58 1.09 47.32
C LEU A 3 26.27 0.51 45.93
N GLN A 4 25.39 -0.48 45.89
CA GLN A 4 24.79 -0.99 44.64
C GLN A 4 24.23 0.20 43.82
N PRO A 5 24.42 0.22 42.48
CA PRO A 5 23.78 1.22 41.65
C PRO A 5 22.26 1.11 41.84
N ARG A 6 21.63 2.22 42.25
CA ARG A 6 20.18 2.29 42.41
C ARG A 6 19.53 2.01 41.06
N ALA A 7 18.57 1.09 41.02
CA ALA A 7 17.64 0.95 39.91
C ALA A 7 16.86 2.27 39.76
N GLY A 8 17.33 3.15 38.89
CA GLY A 8 16.80 4.48 38.64
C GLY A 8 17.05 4.89 37.19
N ASN A 9 16.48 6.02 36.76
CA ASN A 9 16.69 6.53 35.41
C ASN A 9 18.16 6.97 35.21
N ASP A 10 18.92 6.18 34.45
CA ASP A 10 20.32 6.44 34.10
C ASP A 10 20.50 6.84 32.62
N ALA A 11 19.39 7.14 31.92
CA ALA A 11 19.37 7.31 30.47
C ALA A 11 20.30 8.43 29.97
N LEU A 12 20.43 9.52 30.73
CA LEU A 12 21.26 10.67 30.37
C LEU A 12 22.76 10.46 30.63
N ASN A 13 23.12 9.47 31.45
CA ASN A 13 24.52 9.06 31.63
C ASN A 13 24.93 8.08 30.55
N VAL A 14 24.04 7.14 30.19
CA VAL A 14 24.26 6.16 29.10
C VAL A 14 24.23 6.83 27.72
N ASN A 15 23.33 7.80 27.53
CA ASN A 15 23.17 8.57 26.29
C ASN A 15 23.40 10.06 26.61
N PRO A 16 24.65 10.49 26.81
CA PRO A 16 24.96 11.88 27.14
C PRO A 16 24.59 12.81 25.98
N ASN A 17 24.44 14.11 26.28
CA ASN A 17 24.18 15.16 25.30
C ASN A 17 25.43 15.46 24.41
N MET A 18 26.01 14.42 23.82
CA MET A 18 27.20 14.47 22.97
C MET A 18 26.89 13.75 21.66
N PHE A 19 27.01 14.48 20.55
CA PHE A 19 26.86 13.92 19.21
C PHE A 19 28.23 13.56 18.65
N ASN A 20 28.47 12.27 18.44
CA ASN A 20 29.68 11.78 17.77
C ASN A 20 29.50 11.85 16.26
N TYR A 21 29.99 12.91 15.64
CA TYR A 21 30.04 13.04 14.18
C TYR A 21 31.17 12.20 13.61
N TYR A 22 30.93 10.91 13.42
CA TYR A 22 31.85 10.06 12.67
C TYR A 22 31.85 10.50 11.20
N ARG A 23 33.04 10.74 10.64
CA ARG A 23 33.19 11.18 9.24
C ARG A 23 33.07 10.03 8.24
N SER A 24 33.22 8.80 8.71
CA SER A 24 33.17 7.57 7.94
C SER A 24 32.83 6.40 8.87
N SER A 25 32.34 5.30 8.29
CA SER A 25 32.21 4.02 8.97
C SER A 25 33.45 3.15 8.76
N ASP A 26 33.74 2.27 9.71
CA ASP A 26 34.84 1.29 9.62
C ASP A 26 34.36 0.00 8.92
N ILE A 27 33.13 -0.40 9.22
CA ILE A 27 32.49 -1.61 8.72
C ILE A 27 31.50 -1.19 7.63
N ASN A 28 31.90 -1.35 6.37
CA ASN A 28 31.17 -0.87 5.19
C ASN A 28 30.82 -2.01 4.23
N ILE A 29 29.93 -1.74 3.29
CA ILE A 29 29.82 -2.58 2.09
C ILE A 29 31.11 -2.52 1.26
N THR A 30 31.35 -3.57 0.49
CA THR A 30 32.39 -3.60 -0.54
C THR A 30 31.77 -3.42 -1.92
N THR A 31 32.59 -3.49 -2.97
CA THR A 31 32.10 -3.54 -4.35
C THR A 31 31.12 -4.69 -4.57
N HIS A 32 31.26 -5.82 -3.87
CA HIS A 32 30.32 -6.93 -3.98
C HIS A 32 28.93 -6.60 -3.42
N GLY A 33 28.86 -5.88 -2.30
CA GLY A 33 27.58 -5.40 -1.77
C GLY A 33 26.91 -4.39 -2.69
N SER A 34 27.70 -3.47 -3.26
CA SER A 34 27.23 -2.50 -4.26
C SER A 34 26.72 -3.17 -5.54
N ASP A 35 27.47 -4.13 -6.11
CA ASP A 35 27.07 -4.91 -7.29
C ASP A 35 25.75 -5.64 -7.06
N TRP A 36 25.58 -6.23 -5.86
CA TRP A 36 24.32 -6.86 -5.48
C TRP A 36 23.16 -5.86 -5.45
N TYR A 37 23.35 -4.70 -4.83
CA TYR A 37 22.31 -3.66 -4.82
C TYR A 37 21.98 -3.14 -6.22
N TRP A 38 22.94 -3.05 -7.15
CA TRP A 38 22.66 -2.76 -8.56
C TRP A 38 21.79 -3.84 -9.21
N ALA A 39 22.06 -5.12 -8.92
CA ALA A 39 21.23 -6.21 -9.41
C ALA A 39 19.79 -6.12 -8.88
N VAL A 40 19.61 -5.86 -7.58
CA VAL A 40 18.27 -5.67 -6.99
C VAL A 40 17.57 -4.45 -7.59
N THR A 41 18.29 -3.34 -7.81
CA THR A 41 17.77 -2.14 -8.50
C THR A 41 17.18 -2.51 -9.87
N ALA A 42 17.91 -3.27 -10.68
CA ALA A 42 17.46 -3.69 -12.00
C ALA A 42 16.21 -4.58 -11.93
N VAL A 43 16.14 -5.51 -10.97
CA VAL A 43 14.97 -6.36 -10.75
C VAL A 43 13.74 -5.53 -10.36
N MET A 44 13.88 -4.59 -9.42
CA MET A 44 12.79 -3.71 -8.98
C MET A 44 12.32 -2.79 -10.12
N ALA A 45 13.24 -2.26 -10.91
CA ALA A 45 12.92 -1.42 -12.06
C ALA A 45 12.14 -2.21 -13.13
N ALA A 46 12.61 -3.40 -13.45
CA ALA A 46 11.95 -4.29 -14.41
C ALA A 46 10.54 -4.67 -13.95
N ALA A 47 10.38 -4.99 -12.66
CA ALA A 47 9.07 -5.29 -12.07
C ALA A 47 8.12 -4.09 -12.14
N THR A 48 8.61 -2.88 -11.85
CA THR A 48 7.84 -1.63 -11.97
C THR A 48 7.31 -1.45 -13.39
N ILE A 49 8.19 -1.59 -14.39
CA ILE A 49 7.82 -1.50 -15.80
C ILE A 49 6.78 -2.56 -16.15
N ALA A 50 6.97 -3.81 -15.69
CA ALA A 50 6.03 -4.89 -15.94
C ALA A 50 4.64 -4.62 -15.36
N PHE A 51 4.55 -4.20 -14.09
CA PHE A 51 3.26 -3.91 -13.44
C PHE A 51 2.54 -2.72 -14.08
N ILE A 52 3.27 -1.68 -14.48
CA ILE A 52 2.69 -0.57 -15.24
C ILE A 52 2.21 -1.05 -16.61
N ALA A 53 3.03 -1.82 -17.33
CA ALA A 53 2.69 -2.34 -18.65
C ALA A 53 1.43 -3.23 -18.62
N THR A 54 1.33 -4.15 -17.65
CA THR A 54 0.15 -5.01 -17.51
C THR A 54 -1.07 -4.24 -17.02
N SER A 55 -0.92 -3.09 -16.35
CA SER A 55 -2.06 -2.24 -16.01
C SER A 55 -2.82 -1.75 -17.25
N PHE A 56 -2.14 -1.60 -18.40
CA PHE A 56 -2.78 -1.17 -19.64
C PHE A 56 -3.66 -2.25 -20.28
N THR A 57 -3.53 -3.51 -19.88
CA THR A 57 -4.38 -4.61 -20.37
C THR A 57 -5.70 -4.74 -19.62
N VAL A 58 -5.94 -3.91 -18.60
CA VAL A 58 -7.19 -3.86 -17.84
C VAL A 58 -7.83 -2.47 -17.85
N SER A 59 -9.14 -2.41 -17.62
CA SER A 59 -9.88 -1.14 -17.50
C SER A 59 -9.38 -0.31 -16.32
N ARG A 60 -9.52 1.02 -16.41
CA ARG A 60 -8.96 1.96 -15.42
C ARG A 60 -9.43 1.67 -13.98
N GLU A 61 -10.69 1.29 -13.83
CA GLU A 61 -11.32 0.97 -12.55
C GLU A 61 -10.70 -0.28 -11.87
N ARG A 62 -9.99 -1.13 -12.64
CA ARG A 62 -9.35 -2.37 -12.15
C ARG A 62 -7.84 -2.25 -11.93
N ARG A 63 -7.26 -1.06 -12.12
CA ARG A 63 -5.79 -0.85 -12.07
C ARG A 63 -5.23 -0.65 -10.67
N ILE A 64 -6.07 -0.54 -9.64
CA ILE A 64 -5.64 -0.17 -8.27
C ILE A 64 -4.46 -1.02 -7.77
N PHE A 65 -4.58 -2.36 -7.81
CA PHE A 65 -3.51 -3.28 -7.38
C PHE A 65 -2.25 -3.16 -8.24
N HIS A 66 -2.39 -2.91 -9.55
CA HIS A 66 -1.23 -2.69 -10.42
C HIS A 66 -0.46 -1.43 -10.04
N TYR A 67 -1.18 -0.34 -9.73
CA TYR A 67 -0.55 0.93 -9.36
C TYR A 67 0.07 0.87 -7.97
N ILE A 68 -0.57 0.23 -6.99
CA ILE A 68 0.02 0.04 -5.66
C ILE A 68 1.29 -0.81 -5.76
N THR A 69 1.21 -1.97 -6.42
CA THR A 69 2.38 -2.84 -6.61
C THR A 69 3.50 -2.16 -7.42
N ALA A 70 3.18 -1.38 -8.46
CA ALA A 70 4.18 -0.60 -9.19
C ALA A 70 4.82 0.50 -8.32
N ALA A 71 4.05 1.18 -7.47
CA ALA A 71 4.57 2.17 -6.55
C ALA A 71 5.53 1.54 -5.53
N ILE A 72 5.23 0.32 -5.05
CA ILE A 72 6.10 -0.45 -4.17
C ILE A 72 7.47 -0.69 -4.82
N THR A 73 7.48 -1.28 -6.03
CA THR A 73 8.75 -1.59 -6.71
C THR A 73 9.47 -0.35 -7.21
N MET A 74 8.75 0.73 -7.54
CA MET A 74 9.37 1.99 -7.96
C MET A 74 10.13 2.64 -6.80
N THR A 75 9.51 2.72 -5.62
CA THR A 75 10.18 3.24 -4.42
C THR A 75 11.40 2.40 -4.06
N ALA A 76 11.26 1.06 -4.09
CA ALA A 76 12.38 0.16 -3.86
C ALA A 76 13.51 0.36 -4.88
N THR A 77 13.18 0.58 -6.17
CA THR A 77 14.17 0.87 -7.21
C THR A 77 15.03 2.09 -6.82
N ILE A 78 14.41 3.17 -6.35
CA ILE A 78 15.11 4.40 -5.96
C ILE A 78 15.99 4.17 -4.72
N ALA A 79 15.48 3.44 -3.73
CA ALA A 79 16.23 3.12 -2.52
C ALA A 79 17.43 2.21 -2.79
N TYR A 80 17.24 1.14 -3.58
CA TYR A 80 18.32 0.25 -3.98
C TYR A 80 19.35 0.95 -4.87
N PHE A 81 18.94 1.86 -5.76
CA PHE A 81 19.86 2.71 -6.52
C PHE A 81 20.74 3.56 -5.58
N THR A 82 20.12 4.13 -4.54
CA THR A 82 20.80 4.95 -3.53
C THR A 82 21.83 4.11 -2.75
N MET A 83 21.44 2.93 -2.25
CA MET A 83 22.35 2.02 -1.54
C MET A 83 23.46 1.47 -2.44
N ALA A 84 23.14 1.12 -3.70
CA ALA A 84 24.13 0.68 -4.68
C ALA A 84 25.19 1.75 -4.97
N SER A 85 24.78 3.01 -4.94
CA SER A 85 25.67 4.16 -5.08
C SER A 85 26.44 4.52 -3.79
N ASN A 86 26.34 3.71 -2.74
CA ASN A 86 26.91 3.95 -1.42
C ASN A 86 26.45 5.30 -0.79
N LEU A 87 25.17 5.63 -1.00
CA LEU A 87 24.51 6.83 -0.49
C LEU A 87 23.41 6.46 0.52
N GLY A 88 22.93 7.44 1.28
CA GLY A 88 21.79 7.24 2.19
C GLY A 88 22.11 6.38 3.42
N TYR A 89 23.37 6.42 3.87
CA TYR A 89 23.83 5.78 5.10
C TYR A 89 24.33 6.79 6.14
N THR A 90 24.46 6.33 7.38
CA THR A 90 25.18 7.04 8.43
C THR A 90 26.03 6.07 9.27
N PRO A 91 27.22 6.46 9.72
CA PRO A 91 28.04 5.65 10.62
C PRO A 91 27.51 5.66 12.06
N ILE A 92 27.24 4.47 12.61
CA ILE A 92 26.78 4.29 14.00
C ILE A 92 27.77 3.41 14.77
N ALA A 93 28.09 3.82 16.00
CA ALA A 93 28.97 3.02 16.86
C ALA A 93 28.31 1.66 17.20
N VAL A 94 29.06 0.58 17.06
CA VAL A 94 28.56 -0.78 17.34
C VAL A 94 28.52 -1.04 18.84
N GLU A 95 27.42 -1.64 19.32
CA GLU A 95 27.32 -2.10 20.71
C GLU A 95 28.28 -3.27 20.97
N PHE A 96 28.36 -4.20 20.01
CA PHE A 96 29.16 -5.41 20.10
C PHE A 96 30.34 -5.34 19.12
N GLN A 97 31.53 -5.03 19.65
CA GLN A 97 32.77 -5.13 18.89
C GLN A 97 33.12 -6.60 18.63
N ARG A 98 33.55 -6.90 17.41
CA ARG A 98 33.90 -8.25 16.97
C ARG A 98 35.35 -8.32 16.50
N SER A 99 35.96 -9.48 16.65
CA SER A 99 37.34 -9.75 16.20
C SER A 99 37.44 -10.20 14.74
N SER A 100 36.33 -10.65 14.14
CA SER A 100 36.30 -11.08 12.74
C SER A 100 36.58 -9.89 11.82
N PRO A 101 37.53 -9.98 10.87
CA PRO A 101 37.90 -8.86 10.00
C PRO A 101 36.75 -8.25 9.19
N LYS A 102 35.69 -9.03 8.93
CA LYS A 102 34.53 -8.56 8.14
C LYS A 102 33.55 -7.67 8.92
N VAL A 103 33.68 -7.62 10.25
CA VAL A 103 32.80 -6.88 11.18
C VAL A 103 33.59 -6.22 12.31
N ALA A 104 34.91 -6.08 12.14
CA ALA A 104 35.79 -5.43 13.09
C ALA A 104 35.82 -3.93 12.83
N GLY A 105 35.66 -3.12 13.89
CA GLY A 105 35.61 -1.67 13.80
C GLY A 105 34.83 -1.06 14.96
N ILE A 106 34.85 0.27 15.05
CA ILE A 106 34.10 1.03 16.05
C ILE A 106 32.72 1.38 15.49
N THR A 107 32.65 1.69 14.20
CA THR A 107 31.45 2.18 13.52
C THR A 107 31.02 1.29 12.38
N ARG A 108 29.71 1.09 12.26
CA ARG A 108 29.06 0.36 11.17
C ARG A 108 28.27 1.30 10.29
N GLU A 109 28.35 1.08 8.99
CA GLU A 109 27.49 1.69 7.99
C GLU A 109 26.03 1.23 8.17
N ILE A 110 25.12 2.17 8.45
CA ILE A 110 23.69 1.90 8.57
C ILE A 110 22.95 2.62 7.44
N PHE A 111 22.43 1.86 6.48
CA PHE A 111 21.62 2.38 5.36
C PHE A 111 20.22 2.76 5.82
N TYR A 112 20.08 3.95 6.42
CA TYR A 112 18.79 4.46 6.88
C TYR A 112 17.78 4.61 5.71
N VAL A 113 18.25 4.79 4.47
CA VAL A 113 17.38 4.86 3.27
C VAL A 113 16.53 3.59 3.09
N ARG A 114 16.99 2.43 3.59
CA ARG A 114 16.20 1.19 3.58
C ARG A 114 14.91 1.32 4.39
N TYR A 115 14.97 1.99 5.53
CA TYR A 115 13.79 2.23 6.35
C TYR A 115 12.88 3.29 5.75
N ILE A 116 13.42 4.23 4.95
CA ILE A 116 12.61 5.18 4.18
C ILE A 116 11.85 4.43 3.06
N ASP A 117 12.49 3.46 2.40
CA ASP A 117 11.78 2.55 1.49
C ASP A 117 10.66 1.82 2.21
N TRP A 118 10.94 1.19 3.35
CA TRP A 118 9.93 0.45 4.09
C TRP A 118 8.80 1.33 4.59
N PHE A 119 9.09 2.54 5.08
CA PHE A 119 8.08 3.52 5.51
C PHE A 119 7.04 3.80 4.41
N VAL A 120 7.44 3.73 3.13
CA VAL A 120 6.49 3.90 2.02
C VAL A 120 5.92 2.56 1.56
N THR A 121 6.73 1.51 1.49
CA THR A 121 6.36 0.26 0.81
C THR A 121 5.62 -0.74 1.69
N THR A 122 5.90 -0.82 2.99
CA THR A 122 5.20 -1.75 3.89
C THR A 122 3.72 -1.35 4.11
N PRO A 123 3.35 -0.07 4.22
CA PRO A 123 1.94 0.33 4.24
C PRO A 123 1.22 -0.01 2.94
N LEU A 124 1.89 0.14 1.80
CA LEU A 124 1.33 -0.19 0.49
C LEU A 124 1.15 -1.71 0.31
N LEU A 125 2.10 -2.52 0.79
CA LEU A 125 1.99 -3.99 0.81
C LEU A 125 0.80 -4.45 1.67
N LEU A 126 0.63 -3.85 2.84
CA LEU A 126 -0.52 -4.10 3.70
C LEU A 126 -1.80 -3.61 3.04
N LEU A 127 -1.80 -2.45 2.40
CA LEU A 127 -2.96 -1.95 1.68
C LEU A 127 -3.41 -2.94 0.60
N ASP A 128 -2.50 -3.42 -0.25
CA ASP A 128 -2.78 -4.45 -1.25
C ASP A 128 -3.45 -5.70 -0.62
N LEU A 129 -2.88 -6.19 0.48
CA LEU A 129 -3.36 -7.40 1.15
C LEU A 129 -4.72 -7.19 1.85
N LEU A 130 -4.90 -6.09 2.56
CA LEU A 130 -6.11 -5.83 3.35
C LEU A 130 -7.29 -5.39 2.46
N LEU A 131 -7.03 -4.69 1.36
CA LEU A 131 -8.03 -4.46 0.31
C LEU A 131 -8.49 -5.77 -0.33
N THR A 132 -7.57 -6.73 -0.52
CA THR A 132 -7.92 -8.07 -1.00
C THR A 132 -8.88 -8.80 -0.05
N ALA A 133 -8.77 -8.56 1.26
CA ALA A 133 -9.72 -9.10 2.24
C ALA A 133 -11.04 -8.32 2.33
N GLY A 134 -11.22 -7.22 1.59
CA GLY A 134 -12.36 -6.31 1.77
C GLY A 134 -12.45 -5.78 3.21
N MET A 135 -11.29 -5.49 3.81
CA MET A 135 -11.22 -5.07 5.21
C MET A 135 -11.81 -3.65 5.40
N PRO A 136 -12.51 -3.36 6.52
CA PRO A 136 -12.98 -2.01 6.81
C PRO A 136 -11.82 -1.01 6.93
N TRP A 137 -12.00 0.19 6.37
CA TRP A 137 -10.99 1.26 6.40
C TRP A 137 -10.42 1.57 7.78
N PRO A 138 -11.19 1.58 8.89
CA PRO A 138 -10.61 1.80 10.21
C PRO A 138 -9.57 0.74 10.60
N THR A 139 -9.81 -0.53 10.27
CA THR A 139 -8.86 -1.62 10.55
C THR A 139 -7.64 -1.54 9.63
N ILE A 140 -7.81 -1.14 8.37
CA ILE A 140 -6.70 -0.87 7.45
C ILE A 140 -5.79 0.22 8.03
N LEU A 141 -6.36 1.38 8.38
CA LEU A 141 -5.61 2.52 8.92
C LEU A 141 -4.90 2.17 10.23
N TYR A 142 -5.55 1.43 11.13
CA TYR A 142 -4.92 1.01 12.38
C TYR A 142 -3.78 0.01 12.13
N THR A 143 -3.93 -0.90 11.17
CA THR A 143 -2.87 -1.84 10.81
C THR A 143 -1.68 -1.13 10.16
N ILE A 144 -1.93 -0.13 9.31
CA ILE A 144 -0.89 0.75 8.77
C ILE A 144 -0.20 1.52 9.91
N PHE A 145 -0.94 2.04 10.89
CA PHE A 145 -0.31 2.69 12.04
C PHE A 145 0.64 1.75 12.80
N LEU A 146 0.25 0.49 13.03
CA LEU A 146 1.14 -0.50 13.65
C LEU A 146 2.38 -0.75 12.79
N ASP A 147 2.22 -0.79 11.46
CA ASP A 147 3.33 -0.90 10.52
C ASP A 147 4.30 0.28 10.62
N GLU A 148 3.80 1.51 10.71
CA GLU A 148 4.65 2.68 10.92
C GLU A 148 5.39 2.64 12.25
N VAL A 149 4.72 2.20 13.33
CA VAL A 149 5.38 1.98 14.62
C VAL A 149 6.51 0.97 14.47
N MET A 150 6.29 -0.14 13.76
CA MET A 150 7.31 -1.16 13.51
C MET A 150 8.51 -0.59 12.74
N VAL A 151 8.28 0.07 11.60
CA VAL A 151 9.37 0.58 10.74
C VAL A 151 10.14 1.71 11.42
N ILE A 152 9.45 2.68 12.03
CA ILE A 152 10.08 3.84 12.68
C ILE A 152 10.91 3.38 13.89
N THR A 153 10.38 2.47 14.71
CA THR A 153 11.16 1.96 15.86
C THR A 153 12.34 1.11 15.39
N GLY A 154 12.19 0.31 14.33
CA GLY A 154 13.31 -0.40 13.70
C GLY A 154 14.42 0.56 13.24
N LEU A 155 14.06 1.66 12.57
CA LEU A 155 15.01 2.70 12.15
C LEU A 155 15.71 3.34 13.35
N VAL A 156 14.94 3.83 14.33
CA VAL A 156 15.51 4.49 15.51
C VAL A 156 16.43 3.51 16.25
N GLY A 157 16.03 2.24 16.40
CA GLY A 157 16.89 1.22 16.99
C GLY A 157 18.21 1.02 16.24
N ALA A 158 18.18 1.03 14.90
CA ALA A 158 19.39 0.89 14.07
C ALA A 158 20.35 2.08 14.25
N LEU A 159 19.81 3.26 14.57
CA LEU A 159 20.58 4.49 14.80
C LEU A 159 21.02 4.69 16.26
N VAL A 160 20.59 3.84 17.19
CA VAL A 160 21.00 3.89 18.60
C VAL A 160 22.25 3.02 18.81
N ALA A 161 23.30 3.62 19.37
CA ALA A 161 24.54 2.92 19.68
C ALA A 161 24.46 2.09 20.99
N SER A 162 23.68 2.54 21.96
CA SER A 162 23.56 1.89 23.27
C SER A 162 22.59 0.69 23.24
N SER A 163 22.55 -0.06 24.35
CA SER A 163 21.63 -1.19 24.52
C SER A 163 20.15 -0.79 24.49
N TYR A 164 19.83 0.50 24.54
CA TYR A 164 18.46 1.01 24.38
C TYR A 164 17.85 0.63 23.01
N LYS A 165 18.68 0.31 22.00
CA LYS A 165 18.22 -0.22 20.70
C LYS A 165 17.28 -1.42 20.84
N TRP A 166 17.51 -2.28 21.84
CA TRP A 166 16.71 -3.48 22.06
C TRP A 166 15.30 -3.17 22.58
N GLY A 167 15.11 -2.03 23.25
CA GLY A 167 13.78 -1.54 23.60
C GLY A 167 12.94 -1.23 22.36
N TYR A 168 13.54 -0.53 21.39
CA TYR A 168 12.90 -0.27 20.10
C TYR A 168 12.63 -1.56 19.33
N PHE A 169 13.57 -2.51 19.33
CA PHE A 169 13.37 -3.82 18.71
C PHE A 169 12.16 -4.56 19.29
N VAL A 170 12.00 -4.58 20.63
CA VAL A 170 10.84 -5.21 21.28
C VAL A 170 9.53 -4.51 20.88
N ILE A 171 9.51 -3.18 20.84
CA ILE A 171 8.33 -2.43 20.40
C ILE A 171 7.97 -2.77 18.95
N ALA A 172 8.96 -2.84 18.06
CA ALA A 172 8.76 -3.24 16.67
C ALA A 172 8.19 -4.66 16.57
N MET A 173 8.69 -5.60 17.37
CA MET A 173 8.19 -6.97 17.42
C MET A 173 6.73 -7.05 17.91
N LEU A 174 6.36 -6.25 18.92
CA LEU A 174 4.97 -6.20 19.40
C LEU A 174 4.03 -5.62 18.33
N ALA A 175 4.48 -4.60 17.60
CA ALA A 175 3.75 -4.05 16.47
C ALA A 175 3.58 -5.09 15.34
N LEU A 176 4.64 -5.82 14.99
CA LEU A 176 4.60 -6.91 14.03
C LEU A 176 3.61 -8.01 14.45
N MET A 177 3.55 -8.37 15.73
CA MET A 177 2.56 -9.32 16.24
C MET A 177 1.12 -8.82 16.07
N GLY A 178 0.88 -7.52 16.25
CA GLY A 178 -0.42 -6.89 16.00
C GLY A 178 -0.81 -6.92 14.51
N ILE A 179 0.14 -6.64 13.62
CA ILE A 179 -0.05 -6.76 12.16
C ILE A 179 -0.37 -8.22 11.79
N ALA A 180 0.42 -9.17 12.30
CA ALA A 180 0.20 -10.60 12.07
C ALA A 180 -1.19 -11.05 12.56
N TYR A 181 -1.64 -10.57 13.72
CA TYR A 181 -3.00 -10.83 14.20
C TYR A 181 -4.06 -10.30 13.24
N ASN A 182 -3.94 -9.04 12.78
CA ASN A 182 -4.89 -8.44 11.85
C ASN A 182 -4.91 -9.16 10.49
N VAL A 183 -3.77 -9.65 10.00
CA VAL A 183 -3.71 -10.39 8.73
C VAL A 183 -4.24 -11.82 8.90
N VAL A 184 -3.68 -12.57 9.85
CA VAL A 184 -3.89 -14.03 9.96
C VAL A 184 -5.23 -14.38 10.59
N ILE A 185 -5.74 -13.56 11.51
CA ILE A 185 -7.00 -13.83 12.21
C ILE A 185 -8.13 -13.02 11.58
N VAL A 186 -8.02 -11.69 11.61
CA VAL A 186 -9.10 -10.79 11.19
C VAL A 186 -9.29 -10.83 9.67
N GLY A 187 -8.23 -10.57 8.90
CA GLY A 187 -8.26 -10.56 7.44
C GLY A 187 -8.64 -11.92 6.85
N LEU A 188 -8.22 -13.02 7.48
CA LEU A 188 -8.61 -14.36 7.04
C LEU A 188 -10.12 -14.60 7.24
N ALA A 189 -10.70 -14.15 8.35
CA ALA A 189 -12.15 -14.24 8.57
C ALA A 189 -12.94 -13.42 7.53
N HIS A 190 -12.49 -12.19 7.25
CA HIS A 190 -13.10 -11.33 6.23
C HIS A 190 -13.03 -11.94 4.82
N SER A 191 -11.85 -12.40 4.40
CA SER A 191 -11.68 -12.99 3.07
C SER A 191 -12.52 -14.26 2.85
N ARG A 192 -12.75 -15.07 3.90
CA ARG A 192 -13.63 -16.24 3.83
C ARG A 192 -15.09 -15.87 3.51
N ALA A 193 -15.56 -14.74 4.05
CA ALA A 193 -16.92 -14.26 3.80
C ALA A 193 -17.12 -13.78 2.36
N LEU A 194 -16.05 -13.41 1.64
CA LEU A 194 -16.08 -12.92 0.26
C LEU A 194 -15.99 -14.04 -0.81
N GLY A 195 -15.84 -15.29 -0.39
CA GLY A 195 -15.82 -16.46 -1.26
C GLY A 195 -14.44 -17.10 -1.43
N SER A 196 -14.43 -18.31 -2.00
CA SER A 196 -13.25 -19.18 -2.04
C SER A 196 -12.10 -18.62 -2.88
N THR A 197 -12.39 -17.94 -3.99
CA THR A 197 -11.35 -17.34 -4.85
C THR A 197 -10.61 -16.20 -4.11
N VAL A 198 -11.34 -15.30 -3.48
CA VAL A 198 -10.78 -14.19 -2.69
C VAL A 198 -9.98 -14.73 -1.51
N ASN A 199 -10.57 -15.67 -0.76
CA ASN A 199 -9.89 -16.31 0.36
C ASN A 199 -8.58 -16.98 -0.04
N ARG A 200 -8.55 -17.68 -1.18
CA ARG A 200 -7.32 -18.34 -1.67
C ARG A 200 -6.24 -17.31 -1.99
N THR A 201 -6.57 -16.25 -2.73
CA THR A 201 -5.60 -15.18 -3.06
C THR A 201 -5.08 -14.50 -1.79
N PHE A 202 -5.97 -14.13 -0.87
CA PHE A 202 -5.59 -13.54 0.41
C PHE A 202 -4.72 -14.47 1.25
N MET A 203 -5.07 -15.76 1.36
CA MET A 203 -4.33 -16.72 2.17
C MET A 203 -2.91 -16.93 1.64
N ILE A 204 -2.75 -17.11 0.32
CA ILE A 204 -1.43 -17.29 -0.30
C ILE A 204 -0.57 -16.04 -0.04
N CYS A 205 -1.09 -14.86 -0.35
CA CYS A 205 -0.34 -13.61 -0.20
C CYS A 205 -0.06 -13.30 1.28
N GLY A 206 -1.04 -13.51 2.17
CA GLY A 206 -0.91 -13.22 3.59
C GLY A 206 0.06 -14.14 4.31
N VAL A 207 0.02 -15.46 4.04
CA VAL A 207 1.02 -16.39 4.59
C VAL A 207 2.42 -16.04 4.11
N TRP A 208 2.56 -15.73 2.82
CA TRP A 208 3.83 -15.32 2.23
C TRP A 208 4.40 -14.07 2.90
N THR A 209 3.59 -13.01 3.02
CA THR A 209 4.00 -11.75 3.65
C THR A 209 4.38 -11.96 5.10
N ILE A 210 3.52 -12.57 5.91
CA ILE A 210 3.79 -12.72 7.35
C ILE A 210 5.02 -13.61 7.59
N PHE A 211 5.17 -14.71 6.84
CA PHE A 211 6.35 -15.55 6.94
C PHE A 211 7.62 -14.75 6.68
N LEU A 212 7.69 -14.03 5.56
CA LEU A 212 8.87 -13.21 5.23
C LEU A 212 9.12 -12.12 6.27
N TRP A 213 8.06 -11.44 6.73
CA TRP A 213 8.17 -10.34 7.69
C TRP A 213 8.75 -10.78 9.04
N PHE A 214 8.52 -12.02 9.48
CA PHE A 214 9.20 -12.57 10.66
C PHE A 214 10.69 -12.88 10.44
N VAL A 215 11.15 -12.96 9.19
CA VAL A 215 12.58 -13.13 8.86
C VAL A 215 13.34 -11.80 8.91
N TYR A 216 12.71 -10.66 8.61
CA TYR A 216 13.36 -9.33 8.64
C TYR A 216 13.96 -8.98 10.03
N PRO A 217 13.26 -9.16 11.17
CA PRO A 217 13.84 -8.93 12.50
C PRO A 217 15.05 -9.81 12.81
N ILE A 218 15.13 -11.00 12.20
CA ILE A 218 16.32 -11.88 12.33
C ILE A 218 17.50 -11.24 11.61
N ALA A 219 17.29 -10.76 10.38
CA ALA A 219 18.32 -10.01 9.65
C ALA A 219 18.78 -8.79 10.46
N TRP A 220 17.82 -8.05 11.05
CA TRP A 220 18.11 -6.88 11.89
C TRP A 220 18.95 -7.22 13.11
N GLY A 221 18.54 -8.24 13.87
CA GLY A 221 19.27 -8.69 15.05
C GLY A 221 20.68 -9.17 14.73
N LEU A 222 20.89 -9.76 13.55
CA LEU A 222 22.21 -10.21 13.09
C LEU A 222 23.08 -9.07 12.52
N SER A 223 22.49 -7.99 12.02
CA SER A 223 23.23 -6.90 11.38
C SER A 223 23.28 -5.65 12.26
N GLU A 224 22.30 -4.75 12.19
CA GLU A 224 22.32 -3.46 12.90
C GLU A 224 22.30 -3.61 14.44
N GLY A 225 21.60 -4.64 14.94
CA GLY A 225 21.52 -4.94 16.37
C GLY A 225 22.80 -5.56 16.91
N GLY A 226 23.15 -6.75 16.41
CA GLY A 226 24.19 -7.60 16.99
C GLY A 226 25.57 -7.48 16.35
N ASN A 227 25.71 -6.80 15.20
CA ASN A 227 26.95 -6.73 14.42
C ASN A 227 27.59 -8.12 14.20
N ILE A 228 26.79 -9.12 13.82
CA ILE A 228 27.23 -10.51 13.60
C ILE A 228 27.63 -10.72 12.14
N ILE A 229 26.82 -10.23 11.20
CA ILE A 229 27.04 -10.39 9.76
C ILE A 229 27.62 -9.12 9.14
N ALA A 230 28.45 -9.28 8.10
CA ALA A 230 29.05 -8.16 7.37
C ALA A 230 27.98 -7.36 6.59
N PRO A 231 28.20 -6.07 6.30
CA PRO A 231 27.27 -5.27 5.49
C PRO A 231 26.95 -5.88 4.13
N ASP A 232 27.91 -6.54 3.46
CA ASP A 232 27.64 -7.28 2.22
C ASP A 232 26.66 -8.44 2.43
N SER A 233 26.77 -9.16 3.55
CA SER A 233 25.85 -10.25 3.89
C SER A 233 24.46 -9.72 4.27
N GLU A 234 24.41 -8.60 4.96
CA GLU A 234 23.17 -7.85 5.23
C GLU A 234 22.50 -7.42 3.91
N ALA A 235 23.27 -6.88 2.96
CA ALA A 235 22.81 -6.49 1.64
C ALA A 235 22.16 -7.66 0.88
N VAL A 236 22.80 -8.82 0.87
CA VAL A 236 22.23 -10.05 0.30
C VAL A 236 20.97 -10.48 1.03
N PHE A 237 20.99 -10.47 2.37
CA PHE A 237 19.88 -10.96 3.16
C PHE A 237 18.61 -10.12 2.93
N TYR A 238 18.68 -8.80 3.15
CA TYR A 238 17.53 -7.92 2.90
C TYR A 238 17.17 -7.86 1.41
N GLY A 239 18.15 -7.88 0.50
CA GLY A 239 17.91 -7.89 -0.94
C GLY A 239 17.08 -9.08 -1.41
N VAL A 240 17.40 -10.29 -0.93
CA VAL A 240 16.61 -11.49 -1.24
C VAL A 240 15.21 -11.37 -0.65
N LEU A 241 15.09 -10.96 0.62
CA LEU A 241 13.78 -10.77 1.24
C LEU A 241 12.92 -9.77 0.47
N ASP A 242 13.49 -8.65 0.03
CA ASP A 242 12.76 -7.61 -0.70
C ASP A 242 12.33 -8.07 -2.09
N ILE A 243 13.15 -8.84 -2.81
CA ILE A 243 12.72 -9.45 -4.08
C ILE A 243 11.52 -10.38 -3.85
N LEU A 244 11.52 -11.16 -2.77
CA LEU A 244 10.41 -12.05 -2.45
C LEU A 244 9.16 -11.28 -1.98
N ALA A 245 9.35 -10.21 -1.20
CA ALA A 245 8.28 -9.45 -0.57
C ALA A 245 7.66 -8.38 -1.48
N LYS A 246 8.37 -7.93 -2.53
CA LYS A 246 7.91 -6.85 -3.42
C LYS A 246 7.53 -7.37 -4.81
N PRO A 247 8.46 -7.69 -5.74
CA PRO A 247 8.07 -8.12 -7.09
C PRO A 247 7.45 -9.51 -7.13
N VAL A 248 7.91 -10.49 -6.33
CA VAL A 248 7.30 -11.83 -6.30
C VAL A 248 5.90 -11.76 -5.66
N PHE A 249 5.76 -11.07 -4.53
CA PHE A 249 4.45 -10.77 -3.93
C PHE A 249 3.51 -10.10 -4.94
N GLY A 250 3.96 -9.03 -5.60
CA GLY A 250 3.19 -8.29 -6.58
C GLY A 250 2.69 -9.15 -7.74
N ALA A 251 3.56 -10.01 -8.27
CA ALA A 251 3.19 -10.96 -9.31
C ALA A 251 2.13 -11.95 -8.81
N MET A 252 2.29 -12.52 -7.62
CA MET A 252 1.30 -13.43 -7.01
C MET A 252 -0.05 -12.74 -6.80
N LEU A 253 -0.03 -11.50 -6.30
CA LEU A 253 -1.22 -10.70 -6.04
C LEU A 253 -1.98 -10.42 -7.34
N ILE A 254 -1.30 -9.91 -8.37
CA ILE A 254 -1.92 -9.59 -9.66
C ILE A 254 -2.47 -10.84 -10.34
N ILE A 255 -1.73 -11.96 -10.31
CA ILE A 255 -2.21 -13.24 -10.85
C ILE A 255 -3.45 -13.72 -10.08
N GLY A 256 -3.44 -13.62 -8.75
CA GLY A 256 -4.58 -13.98 -7.90
C GLY A 256 -5.82 -13.13 -8.14
N HIS A 257 -5.66 -11.87 -8.57
CA HIS A 257 -6.77 -10.95 -8.85
C HIS A 257 -7.36 -11.07 -10.25
N ARG A 258 -6.78 -11.87 -11.17
CA ARG A 258 -7.28 -12.00 -12.55
C ARG A 258 -8.76 -12.37 -12.66
N ASN A 259 -9.29 -13.08 -11.66
CA ASN A 259 -10.67 -13.56 -11.62
C ASN A 259 -11.47 -12.96 -10.44
N ILE A 260 -11.02 -11.86 -9.86
CA ILE A 260 -11.71 -11.17 -8.76
C ILE A 260 -12.18 -9.81 -9.27
N ASP A 261 -13.48 -9.54 -9.17
CA ASP A 261 -14.02 -8.22 -9.46
C ASP A 261 -13.75 -7.29 -8.26
N PRO A 262 -13.12 -6.12 -8.44
CA PRO A 262 -12.94 -5.15 -7.36
C PRO A 262 -14.24 -4.78 -6.64
N ALA A 263 -15.39 -4.82 -7.31
CA ALA A 263 -16.69 -4.57 -6.68
C ALA A 263 -17.01 -5.59 -5.57
N THR A 264 -16.58 -6.85 -5.73
CA THR A 264 -16.71 -7.90 -4.69
C THR A 264 -15.92 -7.56 -3.42
N LEU A 265 -14.87 -6.75 -3.55
CA LEU A 265 -14.04 -6.28 -2.44
C LEU A 265 -14.59 -4.99 -1.81
N GLY A 266 -15.73 -4.47 -2.29
CA GLY A 266 -16.29 -3.18 -1.89
C GLY A 266 -15.60 -1.98 -2.53
N LEU A 267 -14.70 -2.19 -3.50
CA LEU A 267 -13.95 -1.13 -4.17
C LEU A 267 -14.72 -0.60 -5.38
N HIS A 268 -15.29 0.59 -5.20
CA HIS A 268 -16.03 1.29 -6.24
C HIS A 268 -15.19 2.47 -6.76
N VAL A 269 -14.37 2.20 -7.77
CA VAL A 269 -13.58 3.23 -8.45
C VAL A 269 -14.37 3.73 -9.65
N ARG A 270 -14.78 5.00 -9.63
CA ARG A 270 -15.57 5.62 -10.70
C ARG A 270 -14.66 6.24 -11.76
N ASP A 271 -14.84 5.86 -13.03
CA ASP A 271 -14.28 6.63 -14.15
C ASP A 271 -15.15 7.85 -14.51
N TYR A 272 -14.55 8.89 -15.10
CA TYR A 272 -15.27 10.12 -15.45
C TYR A 272 -16.37 9.91 -16.50
N GLN A 273 -16.26 8.82 -17.26
CA GLN A 273 -17.24 8.38 -18.26
C GLN A 273 -18.46 7.69 -17.64
N THR A 274 -18.37 7.28 -16.37
CA THR A 274 -19.43 6.55 -15.66
C THR A 274 -20.36 7.55 -14.96
N PRO A 275 -21.68 7.55 -15.25
CA PRO A 275 -22.63 8.46 -14.63
C PRO A 275 -22.69 8.25 -13.10
N PRO A 276 -23.01 9.29 -12.31
CA PRO A 276 -23.14 9.15 -10.85
C PRO A 276 -24.21 8.10 -10.51
N TYR A 277 -23.93 7.25 -9.53
CA TYR A 277 -24.88 6.25 -9.05
C TYR A 277 -26.08 6.95 -8.39
N ASN A 278 -27.23 7.00 -9.08
CA ASN A 278 -28.48 7.52 -8.52
C ASN A 278 -29.13 6.45 -7.64
N ASN A 279 -29.10 6.64 -6.32
CA ASN A 279 -29.82 5.81 -5.33
C ASN A 279 -31.37 5.87 -5.48
N ALA A 280 -31.91 6.46 -6.54
CA ALA A 280 -33.35 6.71 -6.70
C ALA A 280 -34.17 5.50 -7.20
N HIS A 281 -33.55 4.38 -7.57
CA HIS A 281 -34.27 3.21 -8.11
C HIS A 281 -34.34 1.98 -7.21
N ALA A 282 -33.81 2.04 -5.98
CA ALA A 282 -33.92 0.92 -5.02
C ALA A 282 -35.29 0.82 -4.33
N ASN A 283 -36.14 1.86 -4.40
CA ASN A 283 -37.49 1.84 -3.85
C ASN A 283 -38.51 2.13 -4.96
N GLY A 284 -38.92 1.10 -5.70
CA GLY A 284 -40.13 1.20 -6.53
C GLY A 284 -40.13 0.33 -7.78
N ARG A 285 -40.45 -0.96 -7.60
CA ARG A 285 -41.38 -1.69 -8.49
C ARG A 285 -41.62 -3.10 -7.98
N HIS A 286 -42.64 -3.25 -7.13
CA HIS A 286 -43.51 -4.41 -7.22
C HIS A 286 -44.27 -4.26 -8.55
N ILE A 287 -43.85 -4.99 -9.58
CA ILE A 287 -44.69 -5.22 -10.76
C ILE A 287 -45.49 -6.49 -10.48
N GLY A 288 -46.81 -6.32 -10.42
CA GLY A 288 -47.78 -7.39 -10.28
C GLY A 288 -47.72 -8.37 -11.46
N SER A 289 -48.08 -9.61 -11.18
CA SER A 289 -48.22 -10.66 -12.19
C SER A 289 -49.40 -10.34 -13.11
N GLU A 290 -49.14 -10.17 -14.39
CA GLU A 290 -50.15 -10.34 -15.42
C GLU A 290 -49.75 -11.54 -16.28
N THR A 291 -50.51 -12.61 -16.07
CA THR A 291 -50.55 -13.83 -16.87
C THR A 291 -50.94 -13.52 -18.31
N GLU A 292 -50.04 -13.90 -19.21
CA GLU A 292 -50.21 -14.01 -20.65
C GLU A 292 -51.33 -15.01 -20.99
N LYS A 293 -52.32 -14.60 -21.79
CA LYS A 293 -53.22 -15.51 -22.53
C LYS A 293 -53.65 -14.89 -23.86
N ASP A 294 -53.18 -15.56 -24.91
CA ASP A 294 -53.70 -15.72 -26.28
C ASP A 294 -54.93 -14.91 -26.73
N GLY A 295 -54.81 -14.34 -27.94
CA GLY A 295 -55.98 -14.00 -28.75
C GLY A 295 -55.69 -13.08 -29.94
N VAL A 296 -55.20 -13.63 -31.05
CA VAL A 296 -55.36 -13.01 -32.38
C VAL A 296 -56.66 -13.54 -33.00
N PRO A 297 -57.49 -12.68 -33.59
CA PRO A 297 -57.78 -12.86 -35.01
C PRO A 297 -57.86 -11.56 -35.83
N ALA A 298 -57.46 -11.69 -37.08
CA ALA A 298 -57.57 -10.75 -38.18
C ALA A 298 -59.03 -10.54 -38.67
N HIS A 299 -59.37 -9.36 -39.18
CA HIS A 299 -59.80 -9.10 -40.58
C HIS A 299 -60.44 -7.70 -40.77
N ASN A 300 -60.05 -7.04 -41.88
CA ASN A 300 -60.76 -6.12 -42.80
C ASN A 300 -61.98 -5.30 -42.31
N ASN A 301 -62.05 -3.99 -42.63
CA ASN A 301 -62.51 -3.48 -43.95
C ASN A 301 -62.52 -1.93 -44.05
N HIS A 302 -62.26 -1.47 -45.28
CA HIS A 302 -62.60 -0.24 -46.01
C HIS A 302 -63.12 1.07 -45.37
N GLY A 303 -62.62 2.19 -45.94
CA GLY A 303 -63.28 3.50 -45.94
C GLY A 303 -62.44 4.63 -46.56
N VAL A 304 -62.50 4.77 -47.88
CA VAL A 304 -61.96 5.90 -48.68
C VAL A 304 -62.83 7.15 -48.48
N LEU A 305 -62.25 8.36 -48.44
CA LEU A 305 -62.67 9.55 -49.20
C LEU A 305 -61.78 10.77 -48.98
N GLN A 306 -61.74 11.57 -50.04
CA GLN A 306 -60.83 12.64 -50.44
C GLN A 306 -61.49 14.02 -50.17
N GLY A 307 -60.72 15.09 -49.95
CA GLY A 307 -61.28 16.45 -49.93
C GLY A 307 -60.28 17.56 -49.64
N SER A 308 -60.13 18.46 -50.61
CA SER A 308 -59.22 19.62 -50.70
C SER A 308 -59.86 20.96 -50.31
N GLY A 309 -59.02 21.99 -50.06
CA GLY A 309 -59.36 23.44 -50.10
C GLY A 309 -59.15 24.12 -48.73
N SER A 310 -58.15 24.99 -48.50
CA SER A 310 -57.88 26.36 -49.00
C SER A 310 -58.59 27.48 -48.22
N ASP A 311 -57.81 28.56 -47.99
CA ASP A 311 -58.17 29.90 -47.50
C ASP A 311 -58.32 30.10 -45.97
N ALA A 312 -58.12 31.28 -45.37
CA ALA A 312 -57.21 32.44 -45.48
C ALA A 312 -57.68 33.43 -44.38
N ASN A 313 -56.79 34.31 -43.93
CA ASN A 313 -57.04 35.63 -43.33
C ASN A 313 -57.54 35.80 -41.86
N ALA A 314 -56.61 36.38 -41.07
CA ALA A 314 -56.64 37.77 -40.52
C ALA A 314 -57.31 38.09 -39.17
N THR A 315 -56.48 38.75 -38.32
CA THR A 315 -56.75 39.89 -37.40
C THR A 315 -57.72 39.65 -36.22
N THR A 316 -57.63 40.20 -35.00
CA THR A 316 -56.87 41.25 -34.30
C THR A 316 -57.25 41.14 -32.82
N GLY A 317 -56.38 41.52 -31.87
CA GLY A 317 -56.77 41.71 -30.47
C GLY A 317 -55.60 42.15 -29.58
N ILE A 318 -55.64 43.40 -29.11
CA ILE A 318 -54.58 44.14 -28.40
C ILE A 318 -54.96 44.29 -26.90
N VAL A 319 -53.94 44.59 -26.07
CA VAL A 319 -53.94 45.26 -24.73
C VAL A 319 -53.92 44.28 -23.52
N GLY A 320 -53.05 44.38 -22.51
CA GLY A 320 -51.99 45.35 -22.19
C GLY A 320 -51.19 45.02 -20.91
N THR A 321 -49.98 45.58 -20.87
CA THR A 321 -49.19 46.15 -19.74
C THR A 321 -49.31 45.60 -18.31
N HIS A 322 -48.16 45.24 -17.70
CA HIS A 322 -47.51 46.03 -16.63
C HIS A 322 -46.07 45.55 -16.37
N ALA A 323 -45.15 46.51 -16.28
CA ALA A 323 -43.74 46.36 -15.89
C ALA A 323 -43.55 46.68 -14.41
N ASN A 324 -42.55 46.08 -13.74
CA ASN A 324 -41.59 46.84 -12.93
C ASN A 324 -40.31 46.08 -12.58
N GLN A 325 -39.29 46.86 -12.22
CA GLN A 325 -37.85 46.66 -12.31
C GLN A 325 -37.16 45.84 -11.20
N SER A 326 -35.91 45.53 -11.54
CA SER A 326 -34.75 44.96 -10.84
C SER A 326 -34.09 45.82 -9.75
N ALA A 327 -33.45 45.17 -8.76
CA ALA A 327 -32.23 45.60 -8.02
C ALA A 327 -31.63 44.35 -7.33
N VAL A 328 -30.46 43.82 -7.75
CA VAL A 328 -29.08 44.08 -7.28
C VAL A 328 -28.87 43.94 -5.77
N GLY A 329 -28.02 42.97 -5.37
CA GLY A 329 -27.45 42.82 -4.03
C GLY A 329 -26.13 42.05 -4.09
N GLN A 330 -25.04 42.72 -3.70
CA GLN A 330 -23.63 42.31 -3.80
C GLN A 330 -23.18 41.29 -2.75
N THR A 331 -22.10 40.62 -3.12
CA THR A 331 -21.11 39.87 -2.34
C THR A 331 -20.55 40.62 -1.12
N VAL A 332 -20.34 39.86 -0.04
CA VAL A 332 -19.11 39.84 0.78
C VAL A 332 -18.77 38.37 1.03
#